data_AF-A0A1L9VDS5-F1
#
_entry.id   AF-A0A1L9VDS5-F1
#
_cell.length_a   1.000
_cell.length_b   1.000
_cell.length_c   1.000
_cell.angle_alpha   90.00
_cell.angle_beta   90.00
_cell.angle_gamma   90.00
#
_symmetry.space_group_name_H-M   'P 1'
#
loop_
_entity.id
_entity.type
_entity.pdbx_description
1 polymer ?
#
loop_
_entity_poly.entity_id
_entity_poly.type
_entity_poly.pdbx_seq_one_letter_code
_entity_poly.pdbx_strand_id
1 'polypeptide(L)'
;AQITGYALGKWGDYFALIEGKQDQVVSGYAYQAQNEAHAQKLAYYETSTYKVHDCQIRFTDDNQLSELGGKTFMYAGDKQALLE
;
A
#
# COMPACT_ATOMS: atom_id res chain seq x y z
N ALA A 1 -4.85 9.90 3.56
CA ALA A 1 -3.43 9.48 3.63
C ALA A 1 -2.89 9.29 2.21
N GLN A 2 -1.61 9.56 1.99
CA GLN A 2 -0.99 9.50 0.66
C GLN A 2 0.38 8.83 0.73
N ILE A 3 0.71 8.03 -0.27
CA ILE A 3 2.05 7.43 -0.44
C ILE A 3 2.61 7.82 -1.81
N THR A 4 3.91 8.06 -1.89
CA THR A 4 4.61 8.42 -3.13
C THR A 4 5.50 7.26 -3.61
N GLY A 5 5.75 7.17 -4.92
CA GLY A 5 6.53 6.08 -5.49
C GLY A 5 5.71 4.83 -5.88
N TYR A 6 4.38 4.91 -5.81
CA TYR A 6 3.50 3.77 -6.03
C TYR A 6 2.47 4.05 -7.12
N ALA A 7 1.95 2.99 -7.71
CA ALA A 7 0.84 3.04 -8.66
C ALA A 7 -0.22 2.00 -8.28
N LEU A 8 -1.46 2.21 -8.73
CA LEU A 8 -2.52 1.21 -8.66
C LEU A 8 -2.53 0.43 -9.98
N GLY A 9 -2.26 -0.87 -9.91
CA GLY A 9 -2.46 -1.83 -11.00
C GLY A 9 -3.80 -2.51 -10.84
N LYS A 10 -4.43 -2.91 -11.96
CA LYS A 10 -5.70 -3.63 -11.94
C LYS A 10 -5.42 -5.14 -11.88
N TRP A 11 -5.93 -5.82 -10.86
CA TRP A 11 -5.85 -7.27 -10.69
C TRP A 11 -7.26 -7.87 -10.77
N GLY A 12 -7.70 -8.20 -11.99
CA GLY A 12 -9.09 -8.60 -12.23
C GLY A 12 -10.06 -7.46 -11.90
N ASP A 13 -10.98 -7.69 -10.97
CA ASP A 13 -11.91 -6.66 -10.47
C ASP A 13 -11.37 -5.84 -9.28
N TYR A 14 -10.15 -6.15 -8.83
CA TYR A 14 -9.52 -5.51 -7.67
C TYR A 14 -8.37 -4.59 -8.11
N PHE A 15 -7.99 -3.65 -7.25
CA PHE A 15 -6.79 -2.83 -7.43
C PHE A 15 -5.69 -3.31 -6.48
N ALA A 16 -4.47 -3.38 -6.98
CA ALA A 16 -3.28 -3.76 -6.24
C ALA A 16 -2.22 -2.67 -6.33
N LEU A 17 -1.47 -2.45 -5.25
CA LEU A 17 -0.34 -1.52 -5.25
C LEU A 17 0.86 -2.14 -5.97
N ILE A 18 1.40 -1.44 -6.97
CA ILE A 18 2.61 -1.81 -7.70
C ILE A 18 3.65 -0.69 -7.59
N GLU A 19 4.92 -0.97 -7.86
CA GLU A 19 5.93 0.09 -7.88
C GLU A 19 5.64 1.04 -9.04
N GLY A 20 5.44 2.31 -8.70
CA GLY A 20 5.17 3.38 -9.66
C GLY A 20 6.42 4.21 -9.92
N LYS A 21 6.23 5.39 -10.51
CA LYS A 21 7.30 6.40 -10.62
C LYS A 21 7.46 7.14 -9.30
N GLN A 22 8.64 7.69 -9.03
CA GLN A 22 8.93 8.41 -7.78
C GLN A 22 7.93 9.54 -7.47
N ASP A 23 7.48 10.27 -8.50
CA ASP A 23 6.50 11.37 -8.36
C ASP A 23 5.04 10.91 -8.32
N GLN A 24 4.79 9.61 -8.46
CA GLN A 24 3.43 9.10 -8.50
C GLN A 24 2.87 8.96 -7.08
N VAL A 25 1.74 9.62 -6.84
CA VAL A 25 1.08 9.64 -5.54
C VAL A 25 -0.18 8.79 -5.59
N VAL A 26 -0.31 7.87 -4.63
CA VAL A 26 -1.55 7.12 -4.40
C VAL A 26 -2.20 7.66 -3.14
N SER A 27 -3.42 8.16 -3.30
CA SER A 27 -4.27 8.60 -2.20
C SER A 27 -5.11 7.42 -1.70
N GLY A 28 -5.21 7.28 -0.39
CA GLY A 28 -6.00 6.25 0.26
C GLY A 28 -6.17 6.51 1.75
N TYR A 29 -6.41 5.45 2.50
CA TYR A 29 -6.60 5.47 3.93
C TYR A 29 -5.47 4.69 4.61
N ALA A 30 -5.00 5.21 5.73
CA ALA A 30 -4.09 4.48 6.62
C ALA A 30 -4.85 4.13 7.89
N TYR A 31 -4.60 2.93 8.40
CA TYR A 31 -5.19 2.46 9.65
C TYR A 31 -4.08 2.03 10.60
N GLN A 32 -4.11 2.54 11.83
CA GLN A 32 -3.21 2.10 12.88
C GLN A 32 -3.73 0.79 13.45
N ALA A 33 -3.06 -0.32 13.11
CA ALA A 33 -3.35 -1.61 13.73
C ALA A 33 -3.10 -1.51 15.24
N GLN A 34 -4.13 -1.76 16.05
CA GLN A 34 -4.02 -1.68 17.51
C GLN A 34 -3.15 -2.81 18.08
N ASN A 35 -3.14 -3.98 17.42
CA ASN A 35 -2.43 -5.18 17.86
C ASN A 35 -1.69 -5.85 16.68
N GLU A 36 -0.49 -6.38 16.93
CA GLU A 36 0.29 -7.13 15.93
C GLU A 36 -0.46 -8.34 15.38
N ALA A 37 -1.27 -9.02 16.20
CA ALA A 37 -2.09 -10.15 15.77
C ALA A 37 -3.14 -9.77 14.70
N HIS A 38 -3.63 -8.53 14.68
CA HIS A 38 -4.52 -8.04 13.62
C HIS A 38 -3.75 -7.74 12.34
N ALA A 39 -2.55 -7.17 12.45
CA ALA A 39 -1.67 -6.94 11.30
C ALA A 39 -1.21 -8.27 10.67
N GLN A 40 -0.91 -9.28 11.49
CA GLN A 40 -0.55 -10.63 11.02
C GLN A 40 -1.73 -11.35 10.38
N LYS A 41 -2.96 -11.18 10.90
CA LYS A 41 -4.15 -11.73 10.23
C LYS A 41 -4.36 -11.10 8.85
N LEU A 42 -4.17 -9.78 8.71
CA LEU A 42 -4.21 -9.11 7.41
C LEU A 42 -3.17 -9.70 6.45
N ALA A 43 -1.91 -9.84 6.91
CA ALA A 43 -0.86 -10.48 6.12
C ALA A 43 -1.17 -11.94 5.76
N TYR A 44 -1.86 -12.67 6.63
CA TYR A 44 -2.27 -14.06 6.41
C TYR A 44 -3.39 -14.17 5.36
N TYR A 45 -4.30 -13.20 5.25
CA TYR A 45 -5.32 -13.19 4.20
C TYR A 45 -4.76 -12.85 2.82
N GLU A 46 -3.57 -12.24 2.73
CA GLU A 46 -2.94 -11.83 1.47
C GLU A 46 -1.90 -12.82 0.91
N THR A 47 -1.83 -14.02 1.50
CA THR A 47 -0.77 -15.02 1.25
C THR A 47 -0.44 -15.25 -0.23
N SER A 48 0.88 -15.27 -0.52
CA SER A 48 1.58 -15.42 -1.82
C SER A 48 1.41 -14.33 -2.87
N THR A 49 0.39 -13.46 -2.75
CA THR A 49 0.11 -12.46 -3.79
C THR A 49 0.66 -11.08 -3.45
N TYR A 50 0.86 -10.77 -2.16
CA TYR A 50 1.36 -9.47 -1.71
C TYR A 50 2.60 -9.60 -0.82
N LYS A 51 3.50 -8.61 -0.94
CA LYS A 51 4.70 -8.43 -0.13
C LYS A 51 4.53 -7.20 0.75
N VAL A 52 4.92 -7.31 2.01
CA VAL A 52 5.00 -6.16 2.90
C VAL A 52 6.14 -5.26 2.45
N HIS A 53 5.87 -3.97 2.31
CA HIS A 53 6.85 -2.96 1.94
C HIS A 53 6.80 -1.79 2.92
N ASP A 54 7.96 -1.32 3.36
CA ASP A 54 8.06 -0.11 4.16
C ASP A 54 7.80 1.11 3.26
N CYS A 55 6.92 2.02 3.68
CA CYS A 55 6.56 3.20 2.92
C CYS A 55 6.38 4.42 3.83
N GLN A 56 6.60 5.60 3.26
CA GLN A 56 6.33 6.86 3.96
C GLN A 56 4.90 7.29 3.66
N ILE A 57 4.09 7.39 4.71
CA ILE A 57 2.68 7.77 4.63
C ILE A 57 2.56 9.24 5.03
N ARG A 58 2.09 10.06 4.09
CA ARG A 58 1.75 11.45 4.31
C ARG A 58 0.29 11.55 4.71
N PHE A 59 0.04 12.00 5.93
CA PHE A 59 -1.31 12.32 6.39
C PHE A 59 -1.65 13.76 5.98
N THR A 60 -2.84 13.93 5.43
CA THR A 60 -3.38 15.21 4.95
C THR A 60 -4.55 15.69 5.82
N ASP A 61 -4.85 14.97 6.90
CA ASP A 61 -5.92 15.32 7.84
C ASP A 61 -5.46 16.42 8.80
N ASP A 62 -6.41 17.29 9.17
CA ASP A 62 -6.28 18.33 10.20
C ASP A 62 -5.05 19.26 10.09
N ASN A 63 -4.70 19.66 8.86
CA ASN A 63 -3.75 20.75 8.61
C ASN A 63 -2.31 20.47 9.11
N GLN A 64 -2.02 19.24 9.52
CA GLN A 64 -0.70 18.77 9.92
C GLN A 64 -0.18 17.80 8.86
N LEU A 65 0.78 18.27 8.07
CA LEU A 65 1.59 17.42 7.18
C LEU A 65 2.49 16.54 8.05
N SER A 66 1.90 15.48 8.60
CA SER A 66 2.62 14.47 9.36
C SER A 66 3.03 13.35 8.40
N GLU A 67 4.34 13.21 8.20
CA GLU A 67 4.90 12.08 7.47
C GLU A 67 5.35 11.02 8.48
N LEU A 68 4.75 9.83 8.38
CA LEU A 68 5.04 8.73 9.28
C LEU A 68 5.52 7.52 8.47
N GLY A 69 6.48 6.79 9.03
CA GLY A 69 6.88 5.49 8.53
C GLY A 69 5.77 4.47 8.80
N GLY A 70 5.34 3.78 7.75
CA GLY A 70 4.34 2.72 7.84
C GLY A 70 4.72 1.53 6.99
N LYS A 71 3.83 0.53 6.98
CA LYS A 71 3.94 -0.63 6.12
C LYS A 71 2.73 -0.65 5.19
N THR A 72 2.98 -0.97 3.94
CA THR A 72 1.95 -1.20 2.94
C THR A 72 2.12 -2.59 2.33
N PHE A 73 1.08 -3.06 1.66
CA PHE A 73 1.08 -4.34 0.97
C PHE A 73 1.13 -4.05 -0.53
N MET A 74 2.20 -4.52 -1.17
CA MET A 74 2.39 -4.41 -2.60
C MET A 74 2.17 -5.74 -3.26
N TYR A 75 1.70 -5.74 -4.50
CA TYR A 75 1.67 -6.95 -5.30
C TYR A 75 3.07 -7.57 -5.40
N ALA A 76 3.19 -8.83 -5.01
CA ALA A 76 4.40 -9.65 -5.07
C ALA A 76 4.52 -10.42 -6.38
N GLY A 77 3.44 -10.52 -7.16
CA GLY A 77 3.44 -11.13 -8.48
C GLY A 77 4.03 -10.23 -9.56
N ASP A 78 4.01 -10.72 -10.79
CA ASP A 78 4.56 -9.99 -11.93
C ASP A 78 3.69 -8.78 -12.27
N LYS A 79 4.27 -7.57 -12.26
CA LYS A 79 3.56 -6.34 -12.62
C LYS A 79 3.02 -6.40 -14.05
N GLN A 80 3.64 -7.17 -14.93
CA GLN A 80 3.19 -7.32 -16.32
C GLN A 80 1.88 -8.09 -16.42
N ALA A 81 1.59 -8.99 -15.47
CA ALA A 81 0.32 -9.72 -15.41
C ALA A 81 -0.86 -8.84 -14.95
N LEU A 82 -0.59 -7.63 -14.45
CA LEU A 82 -1.59 -6.65 -14.02
C LEU A 82 -1.85 -5.52 -15.04
N LEU A 83 -1.14 -5.55 -16.17
CA LEU A 83 -1.21 -4.53 -17.21
C LEU A 83 -1.98 -4.97 -18.46
N GLU A 84 -2.63 -6.14 -18.44
CA GLU A 84 -3.54 -6.62 -19.51
C GLU A 84 -4.95 -6.02 -19.44
#